data_AF-A0A3A5MEP6-F1
#
_entry.id   AF-A0A3A5MEP6-F1
#
_cell.length_a   1.000
_cell.length_b   1.000
_cell.length_c   1.000
_cell.angle_alpha   90.00
_cell.angle_beta   90.00
_cell.angle_gamma   90.00
#
_symmetry.space_group_name_H-M   'P 1'
#
loop_
_entity.id
_entity.type
_entity.pdbx_description
1 polymer ?
#
loop_
_entity_poly.entity_id
_entity_poly.type
_entity_poly.pdbx_seq_one_letter_code
_entity_poly.pdbx_strand_id
1 'polypeptide(L)'
;MGIVQAFTGALGGTLADQWKDIITAGHFGEYTAVAPAVFQQTNNGRGSNFRGSADVISNGSKIFVPENTAAFIFSQAGIEDVITTPGGYEYQTGQASIFNGDGFTESITSQVVDRFGFGGQTADQKQIAFVNLREIRGMKFGTRGPLVYNDRFYGADLEIFAFGTFSLRVVDPTTFIRNFVPANVRYYAFDSAEARQQIVSEFTQSFTVALNSLSSMYRISQLPSQAEAIAAAITHANSSTGTWITRFGLEVVRVGIESVELSPASRELVKQYSANRMNLKAFEGVSQQESNIGAQQKIAQGVENHGLGDGAGLLFGMNLAQSLNPQNAAPASQTPALTLDEQIDLVKKLKELVDSGILSQEEFEIKKKEVMGL
;
A
#
# COMPACT_ATOMS: atom_id res chain seq x y z
N MET A 1 21.08 39.61 -11.18
CA MET A 1 20.06 39.99 -10.17
C MET A 1 20.19 39.02 -8.99
N GLY A 2 20.21 39.50 -7.75
CA GLY A 2 20.76 38.73 -6.63
C GLY A 2 20.10 39.06 -5.30
N ILE A 3 20.00 38.05 -4.44
CA ILE A 3 19.40 38.16 -3.11
C ILE A 3 20.51 38.09 -2.07
N VAL A 4 20.45 39.00 -1.09
CA VAL A 4 21.39 39.02 0.04
C VAL A 4 20.64 38.62 1.29
N GLN A 5 21.15 37.60 1.99
CA GLN A 5 20.63 37.20 3.30
C GLN A 5 20.92 38.30 4.31
N ALA A 6 19.86 38.87 4.88
CA ALA A 6 19.96 39.95 5.85
C ALA A 6 20.04 39.44 7.30
N PHE A 7 19.41 38.29 7.60
CA PHE A 7 19.54 37.61 8.90
C PHE A 7 19.01 36.15 8.86
N THR A 8 19.45 35.36 9.84
CA THR A 8 18.97 33.99 10.15
C THR A 8 18.26 33.99 11.51
N GLY A 9 16.93 34.12 11.57
CA GLY A 9 16.18 34.07 12.85
C GLY A 9 14.85 34.82 12.87
N ALA A 10 14.09 34.71 13.97
CA ALA A 10 12.85 35.46 14.18
C ALA A 10 13.13 36.97 14.28
N LEU A 11 12.33 37.79 13.59
CA LEU A 11 12.40 39.26 13.63
C LEU A 11 12.16 39.76 15.06
N GLY A 12 13.22 40.23 15.74
CA GLY A 12 13.09 40.98 17.00
C GLY A 12 12.37 42.31 16.78
N GLY A 13 11.57 42.75 17.75
CA GLY A 13 10.67 43.91 17.61
C GLY A 13 11.31 45.21 17.14
N THR A 14 12.60 45.43 17.42
CA THR A 14 13.34 46.62 16.96
C THR A 14 13.80 46.54 15.51
N LEU A 15 14.03 45.33 14.98
CA LEU A 15 14.34 45.11 13.56
C LEU A 15 13.06 45.18 12.72
N ALA A 16 11.94 44.66 13.23
CA ALA A 16 10.63 44.76 12.59
C ALA A 16 10.20 46.23 12.39
N ASP A 17 10.49 47.12 13.36
CA ASP A 17 10.18 48.55 13.27
C ASP A 17 11.01 49.31 12.21
N GLN A 18 12.18 48.79 11.81
CA GLN A 18 12.99 49.38 10.74
C GLN A 18 12.55 48.95 9.33
N TRP A 19 11.79 47.86 9.23
CA TRP A 19 11.44 47.22 7.96
C TRP A 19 10.05 47.68 7.53
N LYS A 20 10.00 48.83 6.84
CA LYS A 20 8.74 49.50 6.45
C LYS A 20 7.88 48.74 5.44
N ASP A 21 8.47 47.84 4.64
CA ASP A 21 7.78 47.04 3.62
C ASP A 21 8.31 45.59 3.67
N ILE A 22 7.56 44.67 4.28
CA ILE A 22 7.91 43.24 4.37
C ILE A 22 6.97 42.43 3.48
N ILE A 23 7.55 41.62 2.60
CA ILE A 23 6.84 40.60 1.82
C ILE A 23 7.02 39.25 2.54
N THR A 24 5.94 38.56 2.84
CA THR A 24 5.99 37.24 3.51
C THR A 24 4.99 36.28 2.89
N ALA A 25 5.02 35.03 3.33
CA ALA A 25 4.08 34.02 2.88
C ALA A 25 2.63 34.34 3.28
N GLY A 26 1.71 34.08 2.36
CA GLY A 26 0.29 34.07 2.64
C GLY A 26 -0.11 32.93 3.58
N HIS A 27 -1.41 32.82 3.83
CA HIS A 27 -1.94 31.77 4.70
C HIS A 27 -1.77 30.38 4.08
N PHE A 28 -1.21 29.44 4.85
CA PHE A 28 -1.20 28.02 4.52
C PHE A 28 -2.21 27.26 5.38
N GLY A 29 -3.20 26.63 4.75
CA GLY A 29 -4.08 25.66 5.40
C GLY A 29 -3.43 24.27 5.55
N GLU A 30 -4.22 23.29 6.00
CA GLU A 30 -3.75 21.90 6.16
C GLU A 30 -3.33 21.27 4.82
N TYR A 31 -4.05 21.55 3.74
CA TYR A 31 -3.81 20.98 2.40
C TYR A 31 -3.08 21.91 1.44
N THR A 32 -2.71 23.12 1.86
CA THR A 32 -2.06 24.11 0.97
C THR A 32 -0.63 23.71 0.69
N ALA A 33 -0.28 23.62 -0.59
CA ALA A 33 1.07 23.33 -1.07
C ALA A 33 1.78 24.61 -1.56
N VAL A 34 1.05 25.53 -2.19
CA VAL A 34 1.56 26.82 -2.66
C VAL A 34 0.66 27.95 -2.20
N ALA A 35 1.25 28.98 -1.61
CA ALA A 35 0.56 30.21 -1.21
C ALA A 35 1.21 31.43 -1.87
N PRO A 36 0.42 32.45 -2.25
CA PRO A 36 0.96 33.69 -2.79
C PRO A 36 1.66 34.49 -1.68
N ALA A 37 2.58 35.36 -2.08
CA ALA A 37 3.13 36.35 -1.18
C ALA A 37 2.11 37.42 -0.79
N VAL A 38 2.23 37.93 0.42
CA VAL A 38 1.41 39.01 0.97
C VAL A 38 2.32 40.14 1.44
N PHE A 39 1.99 41.36 1.03
CA PHE A 39 2.64 42.57 1.52
C PHE A 39 2.09 42.91 2.90
N GLN A 40 2.94 42.86 3.93
CA GLN A 40 2.60 43.38 5.25
C GLN A 40 2.89 44.89 5.27
N GLN A 41 1.87 45.67 4.91
CA GLN A 41 1.96 47.14 4.80
C GLN A 41 1.77 47.88 6.14
N THR A 42 1.34 47.17 7.20
CA THR A 42 0.93 47.84 8.43
C THR A 42 1.24 47.00 9.66
N ASN A 43 2.20 47.46 10.47
CA ASN A 43 2.25 47.11 11.88
C ASN A 43 1.44 48.16 12.65
N ASN A 44 0.22 47.80 13.06
CA ASN A 44 -0.58 48.57 14.02
C ASN A 44 -0.83 50.06 13.65
N GLY A 45 -1.23 50.33 12.40
CA GLY A 45 -1.60 51.67 11.93
C GLY A 45 -0.45 52.61 11.49
N ARG A 46 0.79 52.12 11.39
CA ARG A 46 1.92 52.89 10.86
C ARG A 46 2.48 52.26 9.57
N GLY A 47 2.41 53.00 8.47
CA GLY A 47 2.92 52.63 7.15
C GLY A 47 2.65 53.78 6.17
N SER A 48 3.61 54.15 5.32
CA SER A 48 3.54 55.37 4.47
C SER A 48 3.22 55.10 2.99
N ASN A 49 3.02 53.85 2.58
CA ASN A 49 2.77 53.49 1.18
C ASN A 49 1.36 52.93 0.97
N PHE A 50 0.41 53.81 0.66
CA PHE A 50 -0.96 53.45 0.27
C PHE A 50 -1.10 53.00 -1.20
N ARG A 51 0.01 52.90 -1.96
CA ARG A 51 -0.01 52.74 -3.43
C ARG A 51 1.12 51.87 -3.97
N GLY A 52 1.32 50.68 -3.41
CA GLY A 52 2.06 49.64 -4.11
C GLY A 52 1.18 49.03 -5.20
N SER A 53 1.63 49.04 -6.46
CA SER A 53 0.99 48.23 -7.51
C SER A 53 1.10 46.76 -7.12
N ALA A 54 -0.01 46.02 -7.21
CA ALA A 54 0.01 44.57 -6.99
C ALA A 54 1.09 43.93 -7.88
N ASP A 55 1.95 43.09 -7.29
CA ASP A 55 2.96 42.28 -7.99
C ASP A 55 4.17 43.03 -8.59
N VAL A 56 4.52 44.23 -8.12
CA VAL A 56 5.79 44.88 -8.50
C VAL A 56 6.73 44.91 -7.30
N ILE A 57 7.81 44.12 -7.36
CA ILE A 57 8.89 44.13 -6.36
C ILE A 57 9.88 45.23 -6.71
N SER A 58 10.06 46.21 -5.82
CA SER A 58 11.07 47.25 -5.96
C SER A 58 12.44 46.79 -5.44
N ASN A 59 13.50 47.38 -5.97
CA ASN A 59 14.85 47.19 -5.45
C ASN A 59 14.92 47.60 -3.97
N GLY A 60 15.49 46.75 -3.11
CA GLY A 60 15.52 46.92 -1.65
C GLY A 60 14.30 46.33 -0.92
N SER A 61 13.34 45.72 -1.62
CA SER A 61 12.23 45.00 -1.00
C SER A 61 12.74 43.89 -0.09
N LYS A 62 12.14 43.76 1.09
CA LYS A 62 12.51 42.75 2.08
C LYS A 62 11.56 41.57 1.99
N ILE A 63 12.11 40.38 1.79
CA ILE A 63 11.37 39.13 1.70
C ILE A 63 11.68 38.34 2.97
N PHE A 64 10.66 38.06 3.76
CA PHE A 64 10.74 37.18 4.90
C PHE A 64 10.24 35.78 4.49
N VAL A 65 11.09 34.78 4.68
CA VAL A 65 10.79 33.38 4.41
C VAL A 65 10.56 32.67 5.75
N PRO A 66 9.30 32.30 6.07
CA PRO A 66 8.99 31.56 7.27
C PRO A 66 9.66 30.18 7.32
N GLU A 67 9.74 29.59 8.52
CA GLU A 67 10.16 28.20 8.68
C GLU A 67 9.23 27.24 7.92
N ASN A 68 9.81 26.12 7.46
CA ASN A 68 9.11 25.10 6.68
C ASN A 68 8.48 25.63 5.37
N THR A 69 9.04 26.70 4.81
CA THR A 69 8.61 27.23 3.51
C THR A 69 9.82 27.54 2.63
N ALA A 70 9.63 27.42 1.31
CA ALA A 70 10.58 27.90 0.31
C ALA A 70 9.94 29.03 -0.50
N ALA A 71 10.67 30.10 -0.77
CA ALA A 71 10.19 31.22 -1.58
C ALA A 71 10.71 31.10 -3.02
N PHE A 72 9.82 31.34 -3.99
CA PHE A 72 10.11 31.36 -5.41
C PHE A 72 9.80 32.73 -5.96
N ILE A 73 10.79 33.36 -6.58
CA ILE A 73 10.61 34.63 -7.29
C ILE A 73 10.49 34.32 -8.77
N PHE A 74 9.38 34.73 -9.37
CA PHE A 74 9.09 34.56 -10.77
C PHE A 74 9.22 35.90 -11.49
N SER A 75 9.93 35.86 -12.62
CA SER A 75 9.93 36.90 -13.64
C SER A 75 9.08 36.47 -14.83
N GLN A 76 8.94 37.34 -15.84
CA GLN A 76 8.27 36.99 -17.10
C GLN A 76 8.93 35.81 -17.85
N ALA A 77 10.19 35.51 -17.57
CA ALA A 77 10.94 34.42 -18.21
C ALA A 77 10.90 33.08 -17.44
N GLY A 78 10.32 33.06 -16.23
CA GLY A 78 10.28 31.88 -15.38
C GLY A 78 10.83 32.14 -13.98
N ILE A 79 11.33 31.09 -13.33
CA ILE A 79 11.91 31.16 -11.98
C ILE A 79 13.21 31.96 -12.05
N GLU A 80 13.24 33.13 -11.40
CA GLU A 80 14.41 34.00 -11.29
C GLU A 80 15.29 33.57 -10.12
N ASP A 81 14.69 33.29 -8.96
CA ASP A 81 15.43 32.88 -7.77
C ASP A 81 14.59 31.96 -6.86
N VAL A 82 15.29 31.14 -6.07
CA VAL A 82 14.71 30.19 -5.11
C VAL A 82 15.42 30.31 -3.78
N ILE A 83 14.65 30.56 -2.71
CA ILE A 83 15.14 30.65 -1.35
C ILE A 83 14.57 29.49 -0.56
N THR A 84 15.41 28.51 -0.21
CA THR A 84 15.00 27.32 0.56
C THR A 84 15.25 27.44 2.06
N THR A 85 16.09 28.40 2.47
CA THR A 85 16.44 28.64 3.87
C THR A 85 15.54 29.69 4.52
N PRO A 86 14.94 29.41 5.68
CA PRO A 86 14.17 30.40 6.43
C PRO A 86 15.02 31.61 6.82
N GLY A 87 14.44 32.81 6.81
CA GLY A 87 15.15 34.03 7.18
C GLY A 87 14.65 35.28 6.45
N GLY A 88 15.31 36.40 6.72
CA GLY A 88 15.06 37.67 6.06
C GLY A 88 16.05 37.92 4.94
N TYR A 89 15.54 38.35 3.79
CA TYR A 89 16.30 38.57 2.58
C TYR A 89 15.99 39.95 2.01
N GLU A 90 16.98 40.54 1.34
CA GLU A 90 16.80 41.77 0.58
C GLU A 90 16.95 41.48 -0.91
N TYR A 91 15.95 41.93 -1.67
CA TYR A 91 15.96 41.83 -3.11
C TYR A 91 16.79 42.95 -3.73
N GLN A 92 17.91 42.62 -4.38
CA GLN A 92 18.78 43.59 -5.03
C GLN A 92 18.88 43.38 -6.56
N THR A 93 18.54 44.44 -7.30
CA THR A 93 18.65 44.46 -8.76
C THR A 93 20.12 44.60 -9.18
N GLY A 94 20.70 43.60 -9.85
CA GLY A 94 22.03 43.69 -10.51
C GLY A 94 23.16 42.81 -9.96
N GLN A 95 23.02 42.12 -8.83
CA GLN A 95 24.08 41.21 -8.29
C GLN A 95 23.84 39.74 -8.70
N ALA A 96 24.78 38.80 -8.65
CA ALA A 96 24.42 37.38 -8.86
C ALA A 96 23.77 36.83 -7.57
N SER A 97 22.80 35.91 -7.66
CA SER A 97 22.31 35.19 -6.47
C SER A 97 23.35 34.13 -6.08
N ILE A 98 24.00 34.32 -4.92
CA ILE A 98 25.20 33.55 -4.53
C ILE A 98 24.85 32.36 -3.62
N PHE A 99 23.60 32.21 -3.19
CA PHE A 99 23.23 31.20 -2.20
C PHE A 99 22.23 30.17 -2.74
N ASN A 100 22.74 29.19 -3.46
CA ASN A 100 22.20 27.83 -3.41
C ASN A 100 23.36 26.92 -2.99
N GLY A 101 23.33 26.46 -1.74
CA GLY A 101 24.17 25.35 -1.29
C GLY A 101 23.85 24.15 -2.16
N ASP A 102 24.90 23.57 -2.74
CA ASP A 102 24.92 22.40 -3.62
C ASP A 102 24.45 22.63 -5.08
N GLY A 103 25.41 23.03 -5.91
CA GLY A 103 25.52 22.59 -7.32
C GLY A 103 24.54 23.13 -8.37
N PHE A 104 23.65 24.07 -8.05
CA PHE A 104 22.52 24.40 -8.95
C PHE A 104 22.53 25.82 -9.55
N THR A 105 23.50 26.67 -9.23
CA THR A 105 23.56 28.05 -9.74
C THR A 105 23.97 28.15 -11.22
N GLU A 106 24.67 27.16 -11.79
CA GLU A 106 25.16 27.22 -13.17
C GLU A 106 24.07 26.99 -14.23
N SER A 107 23.04 26.19 -13.95
CA SER A 107 22.02 25.84 -14.95
C SER A 107 20.86 26.84 -15.08
N ILE A 108 20.63 27.69 -14.08
CA ILE A 108 19.58 28.73 -14.14
C ILE A 108 20.17 30.06 -14.62
N THR A 109 21.44 30.36 -14.33
CA THR A 109 22.09 31.60 -14.74
C THR A 109 22.31 31.69 -16.26
N SER A 110 22.43 30.57 -16.97
CA SER A 110 22.66 30.57 -18.43
C SER A 110 21.44 30.98 -19.26
N GLN A 111 20.22 30.99 -18.70
CA GLN A 111 19.00 31.42 -19.41
C GLN A 111 18.66 32.90 -19.22
N VAL A 112 19.40 33.64 -18.36
CA VAL A 112 19.03 34.99 -17.91
C VAL A 112 19.89 36.10 -18.54
N VAL A 113 20.89 35.77 -19.37
CA VAL A 113 21.88 36.78 -19.81
C VAL A 113 21.43 37.67 -20.99
N ASP A 114 20.43 37.29 -21.78
CA ASP A 114 20.03 38.11 -22.94
C ASP A 114 18.76 38.92 -22.68
N ARG A 115 18.88 40.08 -22.03
CA ARG A 115 17.85 41.14 -22.06
C ARG A 115 18.36 42.52 -21.62
N PHE A 116 19.40 43.01 -22.29
CA PHE A 116 19.60 44.46 -22.41
C PHE A 116 19.13 44.92 -23.78
N GLY A 117 17.94 45.51 -23.81
CA GLY A 117 17.52 46.41 -24.89
C GLY A 117 16.19 46.07 -25.54
N PHE A 118 15.05 46.27 -24.86
CA PHE A 118 13.81 46.64 -25.53
C PHE A 118 13.01 47.63 -24.67
N GLY A 119 12.44 48.63 -25.34
CA GLY A 119 12.16 49.94 -24.74
C GLY A 119 10.92 50.03 -23.88
N GLY A 120 11.02 50.87 -22.85
CA GLY A 120 9.93 51.68 -22.29
C GLY A 120 8.72 50.97 -21.70
N GLN A 121 8.68 49.64 -21.62
CA GLN A 121 7.68 48.93 -20.84
C GLN A 121 8.13 48.87 -19.38
N THR A 122 7.20 49.21 -18.50
CA THR A 122 7.32 49.30 -17.05
C THR A 122 8.08 48.13 -16.43
N ALA A 123 8.97 48.46 -15.49
CA ALA A 123 9.80 47.55 -14.69
C ALA A 123 9.12 46.20 -14.42
N ASP A 124 9.84 45.12 -14.75
CA ASP A 124 9.42 43.72 -14.69
C ASP A 124 8.46 43.41 -13.53
N GLN A 125 7.21 43.05 -13.84
CA GLN A 125 6.28 42.51 -12.87
C GLN A 125 6.88 41.21 -12.31
N LYS A 126 7.03 41.13 -10.99
CA LYS A 126 7.65 40.01 -10.29
C LYS A 126 6.69 39.43 -9.29
N GLN A 127 6.52 38.12 -9.35
CA GLN A 127 5.61 37.41 -8.46
C GLN A 127 6.42 36.58 -7.50
N ILE A 128 5.99 36.53 -6.23
CA ILE A 128 6.58 35.63 -5.25
C ILE A 128 5.52 34.62 -4.84
N ALA A 129 5.88 33.33 -4.89
CA ALA A 129 5.09 32.27 -4.28
C ALA A 129 5.90 31.55 -3.21
N PHE A 130 5.21 31.02 -2.22
CA PHE A 130 5.80 30.23 -1.16
C PHE A 130 5.30 28.79 -1.25
N VAL A 131 6.23 27.84 -1.19
CA VAL A 131 5.96 26.41 -1.20
C VAL A 131 6.04 25.89 0.23
N ASN A 132 5.06 25.08 0.62
CA ASN A 132 5.01 24.42 1.92
C ASN A 132 5.94 23.19 1.95
N LEU A 133 6.94 23.20 2.83
CA LEU A 133 7.86 22.08 3.05
C LEU A 133 7.43 21.19 4.23
N ARG A 134 6.36 21.57 4.94
CA ARG A 134 5.78 20.73 6.00
C ARG A 134 5.05 19.53 5.40
N GLU A 135 4.92 18.48 6.20
CA GLU A 135 4.05 17.35 5.90
C GLU A 135 2.57 17.78 5.76
N ILE A 136 1.99 17.55 4.59
CA ILE A 136 0.56 17.68 4.27
C ILE A 136 -0.12 16.37 4.67
N ARG A 137 -0.94 16.43 5.72
CA ARG A 137 -1.52 15.25 6.39
C ARG A 137 -2.97 15.03 5.99
N GLY A 138 -3.47 13.82 6.25
CA GLY A 138 -4.91 13.52 6.17
C GLY A 138 -5.43 13.32 4.74
N MET A 139 -4.56 12.97 3.78
CA MET A 139 -4.97 12.66 2.43
C MET A 139 -5.69 11.32 2.41
N LYS A 140 -7.02 11.34 2.28
CA LYS A 140 -7.83 10.11 2.27
C LYS A 140 -7.66 9.37 0.96
N PHE A 141 -7.56 8.04 1.05
CA PHE A 141 -7.60 7.15 -0.10
C PHE A 141 -8.55 5.98 0.16
N GLY A 142 -9.02 5.38 -0.93
CA GLY A 142 -9.87 4.20 -0.89
C GLY A 142 -9.78 3.46 -2.20
N THR A 143 -9.79 2.14 -2.13
CA THR A 143 -9.81 1.28 -3.33
C THR A 143 -11.15 1.44 -4.05
N ARG A 144 -11.10 1.75 -5.36
CA ARG A 144 -12.32 1.95 -6.18
C ARG A 144 -13.08 0.66 -6.47
N GLY A 145 -12.42 -0.48 -6.36
CA GLY A 145 -12.97 -1.81 -6.58
C GLY A 145 -12.28 -2.83 -5.68
N PRO A 146 -12.75 -4.08 -5.68
CA PRO A 146 -12.17 -5.14 -4.87
C PRO A 146 -10.73 -5.42 -5.33
N LEU A 147 -9.80 -5.45 -4.37
CA LEU A 147 -8.44 -5.91 -4.58
C LEU A 147 -8.36 -7.38 -4.23
N VAL A 148 -7.79 -8.19 -5.13
CA VAL A 148 -7.53 -9.60 -4.86
C VAL A 148 -6.29 -9.71 -3.96
N TYR A 149 -6.43 -10.39 -2.83
CA TYR A 149 -5.39 -10.64 -1.85
C TYR A 149 -5.28 -12.15 -1.61
N ASN A 150 -4.16 -12.75 -2.02
CA ASN A 150 -3.92 -14.17 -1.78
C ASN A 150 -3.52 -14.40 -0.32
N ASP A 151 -4.44 -14.86 0.52
CA ASP A 151 -4.10 -15.15 1.92
C ASP A 151 -3.65 -16.60 2.07
N ARG A 152 -2.35 -16.77 2.33
CA ARG A 152 -1.72 -18.09 2.49
C ARG A 152 -2.33 -18.92 3.62
N PHE A 153 -2.92 -18.30 4.64
CA PHE A 153 -3.57 -19.01 5.75
C PHE A 153 -4.89 -19.67 5.32
N TYR A 154 -5.68 -18.97 4.51
CA TYR A 154 -6.92 -19.52 3.96
C TYR A 154 -6.67 -20.37 2.72
N GLY A 155 -5.54 -20.18 2.03
CA GLY A 155 -5.21 -20.87 0.79
C GLY A 155 -6.13 -20.47 -0.36
N ALA A 156 -6.70 -19.26 -0.29
CA ALA A 156 -7.68 -18.75 -1.22
C ALA A 156 -7.42 -17.26 -1.51
N ASP A 157 -7.86 -16.83 -2.70
CA ASP A 157 -7.88 -15.43 -3.09
C ASP A 157 -9.08 -14.74 -2.43
N LEU A 158 -8.80 -13.76 -1.58
CA LEU A 158 -9.80 -12.97 -0.88
C LEU A 158 -9.85 -11.57 -1.49
N GLU A 159 -11.03 -11.12 -1.82
CA GLU A 159 -11.27 -9.75 -2.27
C GLU A 159 -11.43 -8.82 -1.07
N ILE A 160 -10.67 -7.72 -1.08
CA ILE A 160 -10.70 -6.68 -0.05
C ILE A 160 -10.93 -5.29 -0.61
N PHE A 161 -11.56 -4.46 0.21
CA PHE A 161 -11.57 -3.02 0.09
C PHE A 161 -10.69 -2.45 1.20
N ALA A 162 -9.82 -1.52 0.85
CA ALA A 162 -8.94 -0.87 1.81
C ALA A 162 -9.18 0.63 1.79
N PHE A 163 -9.29 1.21 2.98
CA PHE A 163 -9.48 2.63 3.20
C PHE A 163 -8.47 3.15 4.21
N GLY A 164 -8.04 4.38 4.01
CA GLY A 164 -7.08 4.98 4.92
C GLY A 164 -6.71 6.40 4.56
N THR A 165 -5.62 6.84 5.16
CA THR A 165 -5.02 8.15 4.90
C THR A 165 -3.53 8.00 4.61
N PHE A 166 -2.99 8.94 3.85
CA PHE A 166 -1.55 9.09 3.69
C PHE A 166 -1.17 10.56 3.87
N SER A 167 0.12 10.81 3.97
CA SER A 167 0.68 12.15 4.04
C SER A 167 1.78 12.36 3.00
N LEU A 168 1.90 13.60 2.57
CA LEU A 168 2.83 14.03 1.53
C LEU A 168 3.77 15.10 2.07
N ARG A 169 4.97 15.15 1.53
CA ARG A 169 5.88 16.27 1.76
C ARG A 169 6.51 16.68 0.44
N VAL A 170 6.68 18.00 0.26
CA VAL A 170 7.48 18.54 -0.83
C VAL A 170 8.94 18.48 -0.39
N VAL A 171 9.75 17.67 -1.08
CA VAL A 171 11.18 17.49 -0.81
C VAL A 171 12.02 18.32 -1.77
N ASP A 172 11.64 18.29 -3.06
CA ASP A 172 12.23 19.14 -4.09
C ASP A 172 11.19 20.15 -4.58
N PRO A 173 11.17 21.36 -3.99
CA PRO A 173 10.18 22.37 -4.36
C PRO A 173 10.38 22.89 -5.78
N THR A 174 11.59 22.77 -6.36
CA THR A 174 11.86 23.22 -7.73
C THR A 174 11.21 22.29 -8.73
N THR A 175 11.41 20.97 -8.57
CA THR A 175 10.74 19.96 -9.40
C THR A 175 9.22 20.01 -9.22
N PHE A 176 8.75 20.26 -8.00
CA PHE A 176 7.32 20.43 -7.72
C PHE A 176 6.69 21.59 -8.49
N ILE A 177 7.29 22.79 -8.43
CA ILE A 177 6.79 23.95 -9.18
C ILE A 177 6.84 23.72 -10.70
N ARG A 178 7.91 23.11 -11.22
CA ARG A 178 8.10 22.92 -12.67
C ARG A 178 7.20 21.86 -13.28
N ASN A 179 7.03 20.74 -12.58
CA ASN A 179 6.44 19.53 -13.17
C ASN A 179 5.03 19.24 -12.64
N PHE A 180 4.65 19.76 -11.46
CA PHE A 180 3.37 19.41 -10.83
C PHE A 180 2.39 20.59 -10.77
N VAL A 181 2.84 21.78 -10.38
CA VAL A 181 1.96 22.95 -10.23
C VAL A 181 1.56 23.50 -11.60
N PRO A 182 0.26 23.70 -11.89
CA PRO A 182 -0.16 24.27 -13.16
C PRO A 182 0.38 25.68 -13.38
N ALA A 183 0.71 26.01 -14.63
CA ALA A 183 1.17 27.35 -14.99
C ALA A 183 0.13 28.42 -14.62
N ASN A 184 0.61 29.61 -14.27
CA ASN A 184 -0.20 30.79 -13.89
C ASN A 184 -1.06 30.63 -12.62
N VAL A 185 -0.83 29.57 -11.83
CA VAL A 185 -1.51 29.40 -10.54
C VAL A 185 -0.66 29.99 -9.42
N ARG A 186 -1.28 30.89 -8.64
CA ARG A 186 -0.64 31.54 -7.47
C ARG A 186 -0.91 30.83 -6.14
N TYR A 187 -1.94 30.01 -6.11
CA TYR A 187 -2.36 29.25 -4.94
C TYR A 187 -2.72 27.83 -5.37
N TYR A 188 -2.12 26.84 -4.73
CA TYR A 188 -2.40 25.43 -5.02
C TYR A 188 -2.56 24.65 -3.71
N ALA A 189 -3.64 23.89 -3.63
CA ALA A 189 -3.97 23.06 -2.47
C ALA A 189 -4.56 21.72 -2.89
N PHE A 190 -4.32 20.72 -2.05
CA PHE A 190 -4.85 19.36 -2.18
C PHE A 190 -6.21 19.20 -1.47
N ASP A 191 -7.02 20.26 -1.41
CA ASP A 191 -8.34 20.23 -0.77
C ASP A 191 -9.42 19.63 -1.70
N SER A 192 -9.33 19.94 -3.00
CA SER A 192 -10.26 19.44 -4.02
C SER A 192 -9.99 17.98 -4.42
N ALA A 193 -11.02 17.32 -4.95
CA ALA A 193 -10.89 15.96 -5.49
C ALA A 193 -10.05 15.94 -6.76
N GLU A 194 -10.20 16.96 -7.62
CA GLU A 194 -9.49 17.10 -8.90
C GLU A 194 -7.99 17.26 -8.69
N ALA A 195 -7.57 18.14 -7.79
CA ALA A 195 -6.15 18.34 -7.46
C ALA A 195 -5.48 17.07 -6.91
N ARG A 196 -6.26 16.20 -6.25
CA ARG A 196 -5.77 14.96 -5.65
C ARG A 196 -5.89 13.74 -6.54
N GLN A 197 -6.68 13.81 -7.61
CA GLN A 197 -7.11 12.64 -8.37
C GLN A 197 -5.92 11.82 -8.88
N GLN A 198 -4.92 12.49 -9.47
CA GLN A 198 -3.74 11.82 -9.99
C GLN A 198 -2.92 11.15 -8.88
N ILE A 199 -2.59 11.91 -7.82
CA ILE A 199 -1.80 11.42 -6.68
C ILE A 199 -2.50 10.25 -6.00
N VAL A 200 -3.80 10.36 -5.72
CA VAL A 200 -4.56 9.30 -5.04
C VAL A 200 -4.67 8.05 -5.92
N SER A 201 -4.81 8.21 -7.24
CA SER A 201 -4.84 7.09 -8.19
C SER A 201 -3.49 6.37 -8.26
N GLU A 202 -2.39 7.11 -8.46
CA GLU A 202 -1.03 6.56 -8.48
C GLU A 202 -0.67 5.91 -7.12
N PHE A 203 -1.07 6.53 -6.01
CA PHE A 203 -0.92 5.96 -4.66
C PHE A 203 -1.68 4.64 -4.50
N THR A 204 -2.95 4.59 -4.90
CA THR A 204 -3.79 3.39 -4.77
C THR A 204 -3.21 2.22 -5.58
N GLN A 205 -2.61 2.51 -6.74
CA GLN A 205 -1.91 1.53 -7.55
C GLN A 205 -0.66 1.00 -6.83
N SER A 206 0.20 1.89 -6.31
CA SER A 206 1.39 1.50 -5.55
C SER A 206 1.03 0.72 -4.27
N PHE A 207 -0.04 1.13 -3.59
CA PHE A 207 -0.58 0.45 -2.43
C PHE A 207 -1.05 -0.98 -2.77
N THR A 208 -1.69 -1.18 -3.92
CA THR A 208 -2.10 -2.52 -4.40
C THR A 208 -0.88 -3.42 -4.64
N VAL A 209 0.18 -2.88 -5.27
CA VAL A 209 1.44 -3.61 -5.49
C VAL A 209 2.09 -3.99 -4.16
N ALA A 210 2.11 -3.07 -3.21
CA ALA A 210 2.65 -3.30 -1.86
C ALA A 210 1.84 -4.36 -1.08
N LEU A 211 0.51 -4.31 -1.14
CA LEU A 211 -0.32 -5.36 -0.52
C LEU A 211 -0.06 -6.74 -1.11
N ASN A 212 0.06 -6.83 -2.43
CA ASN A 212 0.33 -8.09 -3.11
C ASN A 212 1.70 -8.68 -2.72
N SER A 213 2.72 -7.85 -2.54
CA SER A 213 4.04 -8.33 -2.09
C SER A 213 4.04 -8.81 -0.63
N LEU A 214 3.16 -8.25 0.20
CA LEU A 214 2.99 -8.66 1.60
C LEU A 214 2.08 -9.87 1.78
N SER A 215 1.30 -10.24 0.75
CA SER A 215 0.31 -11.32 0.80
C SER A 215 0.90 -12.69 1.17
N SER A 216 2.16 -12.95 0.80
CA SER A 216 2.87 -14.18 1.15
C SER A 216 3.34 -14.22 2.61
N MET A 217 3.44 -13.07 3.28
CA MET A 217 4.03 -12.95 4.62
C MET A 217 2.99 -12.75 5.72
N TYR A 218 1.97 -11.94 5.43
CA TYR A 218 0.98 -11.53 6.42
C TYR A 218 -0.41 -12.03 6.06
N ARG A 219 -1.19 -12.37 7.09
CA ARG A 219 -2.61 -12.67 6.92
C ARG A 219 -3.38 -11.37 6.78
N ILE A 220 -4.55 -11.46 6.16
CA ILE A 220 -5.42 -10.30 5.93
C ILE A 220 -5.80 -9.58 7.23
N SER A 221 -6.00 -10.34 8.32
CA SER A 221 -6.31 -9.80 9.65
C SER A 221 -5.15 -9.09 10.32
N GLN A 222 -3.92 -9.30 9.83
CA GLN A 222 -2.71 -8.65 10.33
C GLN A 222 -2.40 -7.37 9.55
N LEU A 223 -2.94 -7.19 8.34
CA LEU A 223 -2.66 -6.00 7.52
C LEU A 223 -2.84 -4.67 8.26
N PRO A 224 -3.89 -4.45 9.08
CA PRO A 224 -4.04 -3.19 9.80
C PRO A 224 -2.87 -2.88 10.75
N SER A 225 -2.18 -3.89 11.30
CA SER A 225 -1.02 -3.69 12.17
C SER A 225 0.30 -3.56 11.42
N GLN A 226 0.30 -3.76 10.09
CA GLN A 226 1.50 -3.70 9.24
C GLN A 226 1.60 -2.39 8.45
N ALA A 227 1.02 -1.29 8.94
CA ALA A 227 1.02 0.00 8.26
C ALA A 227 2.44 0.49 7.89
N GLU A 228 3.42 0.27 8.77
CA GLU A 228 4.82 0.64 8.53
C GLU A 228 5.45 -0.20 7.42
N ALA A 229 5.23 -1.52 7.41
CA ALA A 229 5.72 -2.40 6.35
C ALA A 229 5.09 -2.06 4.99
N ILE A 230 3.83 -1.64 4.98
CA ILE A 230 3.12 -1.19 3.78
C ILE A 230 3.70 0.13 3.29
N ALA A 231 3.92 1.10 4.18
CA ALA A 231 4.55 2.37 3.83
C ALA A 231 5.96 2.14 3.25
N ALA A 232 6.77 1.30 3.90
CA ALA A 232 8.10 0.94 3.42
C ALA A 232 8.03 0.25 2.04
N ALA A 233 7.10 -0.69 1.83
CA ALA A 233 6.91 -1.35 0.55
C ALA A 233 6.50 -0.38 -0.56
N ILE A 234 5.70 0.66 -0.26
CA ILE A 234 5.31 1.70 -1.24
C ILE A 234 6.52 2.56 -1.63
N THR A 235 7.33 2.97 -0.65
CA THR A 235 8.48 3.86 -0.86
C THR A 235 9.68 3.14 -1.49
N HIS A 236 9.94 1.88 -1.12
CA HIS A 236 11.06 1.09 -1.63
C HIS A 236 10.76 0.34 -2.93
N ALA A 237 9.49 0.03 -3.21
CA ALA A 237 9.16 -0.52 -4.51
C ALA A 237 9.54 0.52 -5.59
N ASN A 238 10.06 0.03 -6.71
CA ASN A 238 10.09 0.76 -8.00
C ASN A 238 8.65 1.00 -8.52
N SER A 239 7.74 1.35 -7.63
CA SER A 239 6.35 1.69 -7.89
C SER A 239 6.28 3.11 -8.47
N SER A 240 5.14 3.46 -9.07
CA SER A 240 4.88 4.81 -9.57
C SER A 240 5.17 5.88 -8.51
N THR A 241 4.95 5.55 -7.23
CA THR A 241 5.22 6.44 -6.08
C THR A 241 6.71 6.57 -5.74
N GLY A 242 7.52 5.52 -5.92
CA GLY A 242 8.99 5.61 -5.76
C GLY A 242 9.65 6.62 -6.69
N THR A 243 9.00 6.94 -7.82
CA THR A 243 9.47 7.95 -8.79
C THR A 243 8.95 9.37 -8.51
N TRP A 244 8.08 9.57 -7.51
CA TRP A 244 7.45 10.88 -7.26
C TRP A 244 8.44 11.98 -6.89
N ILE A 245 9.53 11.63 -6.20
CA ILE A 245 10.58 12.60 -5.90
C ILE A 245 11.16 13.14 -7.22
N THR A 246 11.52 12.24 -8.15
CA THR A 246 12.09 12.62 -9.44
C THR A 246 11.11 13.27 -10.41
N ARG A 247 9.84 12.84 -10.41
CA ARG A 247 8.82 13.33 -11.35
C ARG A 247 8.19 14.63 -10.87
N PHE A 248 7.86 14.71 -9.58
CA PHE A 248 7.01 15.74 -9.00
C PHE A 248 7.64 16.45 -7.79
N GLY A 249 8.82 16.05 -7.31
CA GLY A 249 9.41 16.62 -6.10
C GLY A 249 8.65 16.29 -4.81
N LEU A 250 7.77 15.29 -4.86
CA LEU A 250 6.91 14.85 -3.75
C LEU A 250 7.37 13.51 -3.21
N GLU A 251 7.20 13.31 -1.91
CA GLU A 251 7.33 12.00 -1.29
C GLU A 251 6.10 11.66 -0.44
N VAL A 252 5.86 10.36 -0.26
CA VAL A 252 4.92 9.86 0.74
C VAL A 252 5.68 9.68 2.06
N VAL A 253 5.25 10.40 3.10
CA VAL A 253 5.90 10.35 4.42
C VAL A 253 5.34 9.19 5.24
N ARG A 254 4.01 9.06 5.27
CA ARG A 254 3.34 8.04 6.07
C ARG A 254 2.08 7.54 5.39
N VAL A 255 1.77 6.27 5.66
CA VAL A 255 0.49 5.63 5.30
C VAL A 255 -0.17 5.11 6.57
N GLY A 256 -1.46 5.41 6.72
CA GLY A 256 -2.33 4.90 7.77
C GLY A 256 -3.47 4.12 7.15
N ILE A 257 -3.68 2.89 7.60
CA ILE A 257 -4.80 2.04 7.17
C ILE A 257 -5.89 2.14 8.23
N GLU A 258 -7.03 2.68 7.84
CA GLU A 258 -8.16 2.88 8.75
C GLU A 258 -9.03 1.62 8.79
N SER A 259 -9.30 1.02 7.63
CA SER A 259 -10.06 -0.22 7.55
C SER A 259 -9.66 -1.08 6.35
N VAL A 260 -9.78 -2.40 6.55
CA VAL A 260 -9.69 -3.41 5.50
C VAL A 260 -10.94 -4.27 5.59
N GLU A 261 -11.80 -4.18 4.60
CA GLU A 261 -13.08 -4.88 4.55
C GLU A 261 -13.04 -6.00 3.52
N LEU A 262 -13.52 -7.18 3.90
CA LEU A 262 -13.72 -8.30 2.97
C LEU A 262 -14.98 -8.07 2.14
N SER A 263 -14.92 -8.41 0.85
CA SER A 263 -16.11 -8.50 -0.01
C SER A 263 -17.12 -9.51 0.58
N PRO A 264 -18.43 -9.38 0.27
CA PRO A 264 -19.43 -10.33 0.77
C PRO A 264 -19.11 -11.78 0.43
N ALA A 265 -18.61 -12.05 -0.79
CA ALA A 265 -18.20 -13.37 -1.23
C ALA A 265 -17.01 -13.90 -0.40
N SER A 266 -15.98 -13.07 -0.21
CA SER A 266 -14.79 -13.43 0.55
C SER A 266 -15.08 -13.65 2.03
N ARG A 267 -16.01 -12.87 2.60
CA ARG A 267 -16.47 -13.03 3.98
C ARG A 267 -17.17 -14.38 4.18
N GLU A 268 -17.96 -14.82 3.21
CA GLU A 268 -18.61 -16.12 3.25
C GLU A 268 -17.59 -17.26 3.14
N LEU A 269 -16.59 -17.14 2.26
CA LEU A 269 -15.48 -18.10 2.18
C LEU A 269 -14.74 -18.24 3.52
N VAL A 270 -14.41 -17.12 4.16
CA VAL A 270 -13.74 -17.12 5.47
C VAL A 270 -14.63 -17.76 6.56
N LYS A 271 -15.95 -17.49 6.54
CA LYS A 271 -16.90 -18.13 7.47
C LYS A 271 -16.98 -19.63 7.25
N GLN A 272 -17.13 -20.09 6.01
CA GLN A 272 -17.17 -21.52 5.67
C GLN A 272 -15.87 -22.22 6.05
N TYR A 273 -14.72 -21.61 5.76
CA TYR A 273 -13.43 -22.12 6.19
C TYR A 273 -13.33 -22.26 7.71
N SER A 274 -13.76 -21.23 8.45
CA SER A 274 -13.73 -21.22 9.91
C SER A 274 -14.67 -22.27 10.52
N ALA A 275 -15.89 -22.40 9.98
CA ALA A 275 -16.86 -23.41 10.39
C ALA A 275 -16.34 -24.83 10.11
N ASN A 276 -15.77 -25.07 8.93
CA ASN A 276 -15.20 -26.35 8.56
C ASN A 276 -14.00 -26.72 9.45
N ARG A 277 -13.12 -25.77 9.77
CA ARG A 277 -12.01 -26.01 10.71
C ARG A 277 -12.46 -26.28 12.13
N MET A 278 -13.51 -25.61 12.61
CA MET A 278 -14.07 -25.86 13.94
C MET A 278 -14.71 -27.24 14.02
N ASN A 279 -15.46 -27.62 12.98
CA ASN A 279 -16.00 -28.97 12.85
C ASN A 279 -14.88 -30.02 12.79
N LEU A 280 -13.86 -29.83 11.94
CA LEU A 280 -12.73 -30.74 11.85
C LEU A 280 -11.96 -30.87 13.16
N LYS A 281 -11.75 -29.77 13.92
CA LYS A 281 -11.13 -29.85 15.25
C LYS A 281 -12.03 -30.55 16.28
N ALA A 282 -13.34 -30.37 16.19
CA ALA A 282 -14.30 -31.10 17.01
C ALA A 282 -14.30 -32.60 16.66
N PHE A 283 -14.09 -32.95 15.38
CA PHE A 283 -13.90 -34.33 14.96
C PHE A 283 -12.51 -34.86 15.33
N GLU A 284 -11.42 -34.10 15.21
CA GLU A 284 -10.06 -34.51 15.60
C GLU A 284 -9.95 -34.82 17.09
N GLY A 285 -10.71 -34.12 17.94
CA GLY A 285 -10.85 -34.45 19.37
C GLY A 285 -11.62 -35.74 19.67
N VAL A 286 -12.28 -36.33 18.66
CA VAL A 286 -13.16 -37.51 18.76
C VAL A 286 -12.75 -38.63 17.77
N SER A 287 -11.76 -38.39 16.90
CA SER A 287 -11.58 -39.10 15.61
C SER A 287 -10.78 -40.40 15.65
N GLN A 288 -10.19 -40.83 16.76
CA GLN A 288 -9.60 -42.19 16.74
C GLN A 288 -10.63 -43.31 16.95
N GLN A 289 -11.82 -43.02 17.48
CA GLN A 289 -12.82 -44.06 17.77
C GLN A 289 -14.15 -43.89 17.00
N GLU A 290 -14.50 -42.68 16.54
CA GLU A 290 -15.80 -42.42 15.87
C GLU A 290 -15.72 -42.12 14.36
N SER A 291 -14.54 -41.91 13.77
CA SER A 291 -14.42 -41.75 12.30
C SER A 291 -14.92 -42.97 11.53
N ASN A 292 -14.96 -44.14 12.17
CA ASN A 292 -15.57 -45.34 11.60
C ASN A 292 -17.11 -45.34 11.72
N ILE A 293 -17.66 -44.69 12.76
CA ILE A 293 -19.10 -44.70 13.06
C ILE A 293 -19.85 -43.66 12.20
N GLY A 294 -19.27 -42.48 11.95
CA GLY A 294 -19.90 -41.46 11.11
C GLY A 294 -19.96 -41.82 9.62
N ALA A 295 -18.98 -42.57 9.12
CA ALA A 295 -19.00 -43.14 7.77
C ALA A 295 -19.99 -44.31 7.69
N GLN A 296 -20.00 -45.20 8.69
CA GLN A 296 -20.94 -46.32 8.76
C GLN A 296 -22.39 -45.88 8.95
N GLN A 297 -22.67 -44.83 9.72
CA GLN A 297 -24.04 -44.31 9.90
C GLN A 297 -24.61 -43.68 8.63
N LYS A 298 -23.79 -43.01 7.81
CA LYS A 298 -24.24 -42.48 6.52
C LYS A 298 -24.51 -43.59 5.50
N ILE A 299 -23.72 -44.67 5.54
CA ILE A 299 -23.96 -45.87 4.74
C ILE A 299 -25.22 -46.60 5.23
N ALA A 300 -25.40 -46.74 6.55
CA ALA A 300 -26.55 -47.38 7.17
C ALA A 300 -27.86 -46.62 6.90
N GLN A 301 -27.88 -45.29 7.01
CA GLN A 301 -29.05 -44.48 6.68
C GLN A 301 -29.40 -44.48 5.18
N GLY A 302 -28.39 -44.66 4.31
CA GLY A 302 -28.61 -44.87 2.87
C GLY A 302 -29.25 -46.23 2.59
N VAL A 303 -28.81 -47.27 3.30
CA VAL A 303 -29.33 -48.65 3.18
C VAL A 303 -30.73 -48.80 3.79
N GLU A 304 -31.01 -48.11 4.90
CA GLU A 304 -32.32 -48.16 5.59
C GLU A 304 -33.43 -47.49 4.77
N ASN A 305 -33.14 -46.39 4.08
CA ASN A 305 -34.14 -45.63 3.32
C ASN A 305 -34.33 -46.12 1.87
N HIS A 306 -33.34 -46.77 1.26
CA HIS A 306 -33.40 -47.13 -0.16
C HIS A 306 -33.13 -48.62 -0.46
N GLY A 307 -32.88 -49.45 0.56
CA GLY A 307 -32.42 -50.82 0.38
C GLY A 307 -31.05 -50.90 -0.29
N LEU A 308 -30.38 -52.05 -0.18
CA LEU A 308 -29.17 -52.35 -0.95
C LEU A 308 -29.56 -52.63 -2.41
N GLY A 309 -29.90 -51.58 -3.15
CA GLY A 309 -30.03 -51.64 -4.59
C GLY A 309 -28.69 -51.99 -5.24
N ASP A 310 -28.75 -52.59 -6.43
CA ASP A 310 -27.66 -53.14 -7.25
C ASP A 310 -26.44 -52.20 -7.44
N GLY A 311 -26.61 -50.88 -7.21
CA GLY A 311 -25.53 -49.88 -7.25
C GLY A 311 -24.62 -49.84 -6.01
N ALA A 312 -25.10 -50.24 -4.83
CA ALA A 312 -24.29 -50.23 -3.60
C ALA A 312 -23.26 -51.37 -3.56
N GLY A 313 -23.62 -52.54 -4.10
CA GLY A 313 -22.69 -53.66 -4.33
C GLY A 313 -21.62 -53.33 -5.35
N LEU A 314 -21.95 -52.53 -6.37
CA LEU A 314 -20.99 -52.04 -7.36
C LEU A 314 -20.01 -51.01 -6.80
N LEU A 315 -20.43 -50.10 -5.91
CA LEU A 315 -19.53 -49.15 -5.25
C LEU A 315 -18.58 -49.83 -4.25
N PHE A 316 -19.09 -50.82 -3.51
CA PHE A 316 -18.25 -51.63 -2.62
C PHE A 316 -17.28 -52.51 -3.42
N GLY A 317 -17.74 -53.09 -4.55
CA GLY A 317 -16.93 -53.86 -5.49
C GLY A 317 -15.88 -53.02 -6.22
N MET A 318 -16.17 -51.76 -6.58
CA MET A 318 -15.23 -50.86 -7.23
C MET A 318 -14.09 -50.43 -6.30
N ASN A 319 -14.40 -50.17 -5.02
CA ASN A 319 -13.37 -49.77 -4.06
C ASN A 319 -12.47 -50.96 -3.65
N LEU A 320 -12.99 -52.19 -3.70
CA LEU A 320 -12.21 -53.41 -3.55
C LEU A 320 -11.43 -53.77 -4.83
N ALA A 321 -11.95 -53.46 -6.02
CA ALA A 321 -11.26 -53.69 -7.29
C ALA A 321 -10.13 -52.68 -7.54
N GLN A 322 -10.26 -51.44 -7.05
CA GLN A 322 -9.19 -50.43 -7.14
C GLN A 322 -8.03 -50.70 -6.18
N SER A 323 -8.25 -51.36 -5.05
CA SER A 323 -7.17 -51.80 -4.16
C SER A 323 -6.42 -53.05 -4.65
N LEU A 324 -6.91 -53.68 -5.73
CA LEU A 324 -6.33 -54.87 -6.37
C LEU A 324 -5.71 -54.60 -7.75
N ASN A 325 -5.69 -53.35 -8.24
CA ASN A 325 -5.14 -53.04 -9.58
C ASN A 325 -3.60 -52.84 -9.55
N PRO A 326 -2.79 -53.75 -10.13
CA PRO A 326 -1.34 -53.70 -10.07
C PRO A 326 -0.78 -53.23 -11.42
N GLN A 327 -0.82 -51.92 -11.69
CA GLN A 327 -0.20 -51.34 -12.90
C GLN A 327 0.44 -49.98 -12.61
N ASN A 328 1.53 -49.99 -11.83
CA ASN A 328 2.71 -49.14 -12.04
C ASN A 328 3.77 -49.39 -10.95
N ALA A 329 4.72 -50.29 -11.21
CA ALA A 329 6.13 -50.20 -10.82
C ALA A 329 6.88 -51.51 -11.14
N ALA A 330 7.97 -51.42 -11.90
CA ALA A 330 9.00 -52.45 -11.99
C ALA A 330 9.97 -52.35 -10.79
N PRO A 331 10.99 -53.22 -10.67
CA PRO A 331 10.95 -54.67 -10.53
C PRO A 331 11.61 -55.08 -9.19
N ALA A 332 11.04 -56.01 -8.42
CA ALA A 332 11.75 -56.61 -7.29
C ALA A 332 11.11 -57.93 -6.81
N SER A 333 11.87 -59.01 -6.97
CA SER A 333 12.13 -60.09 -5.99
C SER A 333 10.97 -60.71 -5.19
N GLN A 334 10.81 -62.02 -5.42
CA GLN A 334 10.58 -63.11 -4.45
C GLN A 334 9.49 -62.89 -3.37
N THR A 335 8.38 -63.60 -3.57
CA THR A 335 7.29 -63.81 -2.60
C THR A 335 7.83 -64.37 -1.27
N PRO A 336 7.63 -63.69 -0.12
CA PRO A 336 7.84 -64.30 1.18
C PRO A 336 6.65 -65.23 1.47
N ALA A 337 6.92 -66.47 1.85
CA ALA A 337 5.90 -67.35 2.42
C ALA A 337 5.48 -66.80 3.81
N LEU A 338 4.17 -66.72 4.05
CA LEU A 338 3.61 -66.35 5.36
C LEU A 338 4.14 -67.29 6.44
N THR A 339 4.51 -66.74 7.58
CA THR A 339 5.00 -67.54 8.71
C THR A 339 3.88 -68.40 9.30
N LEU A 340 4.23 -69.53 9.92
CA LEU A 340 3.24 -70.48 10.48
C LEU A 340 2.31 -69.81 11.51
N ASP A 341 2.84 -68.85 12.29
CA ASP A 341 2.07 -68.12 13.29
C ASP A 341 1.02 -67.19 12.66
N GLU A 342 1.35 -66.54 11.54
CA GLU A 342 0.41 -65.70 10.79
C GLU A 342 -0.70 -66.53 10.12
N GLN A 343 -0.37 -67.74 9.67
CA GLN A 343 -1.35 -68.68 9.13
C GLN A 343 -2.35 -69.13 10.21
N ILE A 344 -1.86 -69.45 11.41
CA ILE A 344 -2.69 -69.88 12.54
C ILE A 344 -3.63 -68.77 13.00
N ASP A 345 -3.17 -67.53 13.08
CA ASP A 345 -4.01 -66.41 13.50
C ASP A 345 -5.06 -66.02 12.44
N LEU A 346 -4.76 -66.19 11.14
CA LEU A 346 -5.75 -66.07 10.09
C LEU A 346 -6.84 -67.14 10.19
N VAL A 347 -6.48 -68.39 10.47
CA VAL A 347 -7.47 -69.47 10.67
C VAL A 347 -8.36 -69.21 11.89
N LYS A 348 -7.83 -68.62 12.98
CA LYS A 348 -8.65 -68.22 14.13
C LYS A 348 -9.66 -67.12 13.77
N LYS A 349 -9.23 -66.08 13.06
CA LYS A 349 -10.12 -65.00 12.59
C LYS A 349 -11.19 -65.53 11.63
N LEU A 350 -10.83 -66.45 10.74
CA LEU A 350 -11.80 -67.10 9.86
C LEU A 350 -12.83 -67.91 10.65
N LYS A 351 -12.45 -68.52 11.78
CA LYS A 351 -13.39 -69.26 12.65
C LYS A 351 -14.33 -68.32 13.41
N GLU A 352 -13.86 -67.17 13.87
CA GLU A 352 -14.72 -66.12 14.45
C GLU A 352 -15.76 -65.59 13.45
N LEU A 353 -15.41 -65.56 12.16
CA LEU A 353 -16.33 -65.18 11.08
C LEU A 353 -17.41 -66.25 10.81
N VAL A 354 -17.09 -67.53 11.04
CA VAL A 354 -18.10 -68.60 11.03
C VAL A 354 -19.01 -68.52 12.25
N ASP A 355 -18.44 -68.32 13.44
CA ASP A 355 -19.20 -68.24 14.69
C ASP A 355 -20.13 -67.00 14.73
N SER A 356 -19.78 -65.93 14.01
CA SER A 356 -20.64 -64.75 13.80
C SER A 356 -21.65 -64.90 12.65
N GLY A 357 -21.69 -66.05 11.98
CA GLY A 357 -22.63 -66.35 10.89
C GLY A 357 -22.34 -65.59 9.59
N ILE A 358 -21.18 -64.94 9.48
CA ILE A 358 -20.75 -64.17 8.31
C ILE A 358 -20.20 -65.11 7.22
N LEU A 359 -19.57 -66.21 7.63
CA LEU A 359 -18.99 -67.21 6.73
C LEU A 359 -19.67 -68.57 6.91
N SER A 360 -19.93 -69.27 5.82
CA SER A 360 -20.42 -70.65 5.90
C SER A 360 -19.30 -71.64 6.26
N GLN A 361 -19.66 -72.79 6.82
CA GLN A 361 -18.70 -73.85 7.19
C GLN A 361 -17.89 -74.35 5.98
N GLU A 362 -18.49 -74.34 4.79
CA GLU A 362 -17.85 -74.79 3.55
C GLU A 362 -16.80 -73.78 3.05
N GLU A 363 -17.10 -72.48 3.12
CA GLU A 363 -16.16 -71.41 2.75
C GLU A 363 -14.96 -71.35 3.70
N PHE A 364 -15.19 -71.67 4.98
CA PHE A 364 -14.13 -71.74 5.97
C PHE A 364 -13.11 -72.85 5.65
N GLU A 365 -13.57 -74.05 5.28
CA GLU A 365 -12.68 -75.16 4.97
C GLU A 365 -11.87 -74.91 3.69
N ILE A 366 -12.44 -74.22 2.68
CA ILE A 366 -11.72 -73.82 1.47
C ILE A 366 -10.62 -72.81 1.81
N LYS A 367 -10.95 -71.76 2.58
CA LYS A 367 -10.00 -70.71 2.96
C LYS A 367 -8.90 -71.21 3.91
N LYS A 368 -9.24 -72.14 4.81
CA LYS A 368 -8.28 -72.78 5.71
C LYS A 368 -7.25 -73.63 4.95
N LYS A 369 -7.66 -74.37 3.92
CA LYS A 369 -6.74 -75.12 3.06
C LYS A 369 -5.80 -74.19 2.29
N GLU A 370 -6.33 -73.09 1.78
CA GLU A 370 -5.56 -72.06 1.06
C GLU A 370 -4.51 -71.39 1.98
N VAL A 371 -4.89 -71.09 3.23
CA VAL A 371 -3.99 -70.44 4.21
C VAL A 371 -2.94 -71.41 4.77
N MET A 372 -3.29 -72.68 4.98
CA MET A 372 -2.38 -73.71 5.52
C MET A 372 -1.56 -74.46 4.44
N GLY A 373 -1.81 -74.17 3.17
CA GLY A 373 -1.15 -74.83 2.04
C GLY A 373 -1.44 -76.34 1.92
N LEU A 374 -2.65 -76.78 2.28
CA LEU A 374 -3.08 -78.19 2.37
C LEU A 374 -4.02 -78.65 1.25
#